data_AF-A0A3A4NGU6-F1
#
_entry.id   AF-A0A3A4NGU6-F1
#
_cell.length_a   1.000
_cell.length_b   1.000
_cell.length_c   1.000
_cell.angle_alpha   90.00
_cell.angle_beta   90.00
_cell.angle_gamma   90.00
#
_symmetry.space_group_name_H-M   'P 1'
#
loop_
_entity.id
_entity.type
_entity.pdbx_description
1 polymer ?
#
loop_
_entity_poly.entity_id
_entity_poly.type
_entity_poly.pdbx_seq_one_letter_code
_entity_poly.pdbx_strand_id
1 'polypeptide(L)'
;NIANDGKTLILRSDDAAGRNELAVMYQTEDGWSDPEYVGNYRFQLFRDHRGDYVYPDTVDYYTSDDGRVIAIQQTKQFSIDYGRLTSDAYVFIKNAEGKWIQHQVNQNGAEVMRNMLLCGDGTKLLWSPLQINPTGVPHYSEMK
;
A
#
# COMPACT_ATOMS: atom_id res chain seq x y z
N ASN A 1 -1.14 -9.68 -4.98
CA ASN A 1 0.23 -9.42 -4.54
C ASN A 1 0.46 -10.00 -3.17
N ILE A 2 1.62 -10.61 -2.97
CA ILE A 2 2.13 -11.03 -1.66
C ILE A 2 3.36 -10.17 -1.40
N ALA A 3 3.41 -9.44 -0.29
CA ALA A 3 4.65 -8.85 0.20
C ALA A 3 5.29 -9.84 1.19
N ASN A 4 6.61 -10.02 1.08
CA ASN A 4 7.37 -10.97 1.88
C ASN A 4 8.74 -10.37 2.23
N ASP A 5 9.01 -10.20 3.52
CA ASP A 5 10.30 -9.74 4.07
C ASP A 5 11.23 -10.92 4.46
N GLY A 6 10.78 -12.15 4.23
CA GLY A 6 11.42 -13.41 4.64
C GLY A 6 10.82 -14.01 5.92
N LYS A 7 10.09 -13.23 6.72
CA LYS A 7 9.50 -13.61 8.02
C LYS A 7 8.00 -13.33 8.14
N THR A 8 7.46 -12.42 7.32
CA THR A 8 6.07 -11.99 7.31
C THR A 8 5.53 -12.07 5.88
N LEU A 9 4.42 -12.77 5.68
CA LEU A 9 3.64 -12.73 4.44
C LEU A 9 2.44 -11.83 4.64
N ILE A 10 2.28 -10.81 3.78
CA ILE A 10 1.01 -10.10 3.64
C ILE A 10 0.17 -10.84 2.59
N LEU A 11 -0.97 -11.37 3.04
CA LEU A 11 -2.02 -11.90 2.20
C LEU A 11 -3.07 -10.83 1.93
N ARG A 12 -3.57 -10.81 0.70
CA ARG A 12 -4.64 -9.92 0.24
C ARG A 12 -5.67 -10.75 -0.51
N SER A 13 -6.94 -10.62 -0.10
CA SER A 13 -8.10 -11.16 -0.80
C SER A 13 -8.93 -10.02 -1.39
N ASP A 14 -9.37 -10.19 -2.63
CA ASP A 14 -10.19 -9.21 -3.36
C ASP A 14 -11.64 -9.70 -3.37
N ASP A 15 -12.57 -8.97 -2.75
CA ASP A 15 -14.00 -9.28 -2.82
C ASP A 15 -14.68 -8.63 -4.02
N ALA A 16 -15.79 -9.22 -4.48
CA ALA A 16 -16.57 -8.71 -5.61
C ALA A 16 -17.27 -7.35 -5.33
N ALA A 17 -17.19 -6.83 -4.10
CA ALA A 17 -17.70 -5.52 -3.69
C ALA A 17 -16.60 -4.44 -3.61
N GLY A 18 -15.36 -4.75 -4.03
CA GLY A 18 -14.24 -3.80 -4.04
C GLY A 18 -13.59 -3.57 -2.67
N ARG A 19 -13.82 -4.46 -1.70
CA ARG A 19 -13.08 -4.50 -0.43
C ARG A 19 -11.89 -5.44 -0.59
N ASN A 20 -10.74 -4.98 -0.11
CA ASN A 20 -9.56 -5.80 0.05
C ASN A 20 -9.46 -6.22 1.50
N GLU A 21 -9.50 -7.52 1.77
CA GLU A 21 -9.24 -8.08 3.08
C GLU A 21 -7.76 -8.42 3.21
N LEU A 22 -7.18 -8.09 4.36
CA LEU A 22 -5.77 -8.31 4.66
C LEU A 22 -5.62 -9.30 5.80
N ALA A 23 -4.68 -10.23 5.61
CA ALA A 23 -4.18 -11.07 6.68
C ALA A 23 -2.66 -11.11 6.64
N VAL A 24 -2.03 -11.42 7.77
CA VAL A 24 -0.61 -11.76 7.84
C VAL A 24 -0.39 -13.18 8.31
N MET A 25 0.67 -13.80 7.81
CA MET A 25 1.25 -15.03 8.35
C MET A 25 2.69 -14.76 8.74
N TYR A 26 3.16 -15.37 9.82
CA TYR A 26 4.52 -15.22 10.33
C TYR A 26 5.28 -16.53 10.17
N GLN A 27 6.59 -16.45 9.90
CA GLN A 27 7.45 -17.63 9.89
C GLN A 27 7.62 -18.14 11.33
N THR A 28 7.46 -19.45 11.50
CA THR A 28 7.64 -20.19 12.75
C THR A 28 8.70 -21.28 12.56
N GLU A 29 9.12 -21.95 13.63
CA GLU A 29 10.04 -23.09 13.54
C GLU A 29 9.45 -24.25 12.71
N ASP A 30 8.13 -24.45 12.79
CA ASP A 30 7.38 -25.49 12.08
C ASP A 30 6.88 -25.07 10.68
N GLY A 31 7.14 -23.83 10.23
CA GLY A 31 6.76 -23.33 8.91
C GLY A 31 6.16 -21.92 8.91
N TRP A 32 4.86 -21.81 8.60
CA TRP A 32 4.11 -20.56 8.62
C TRP A 32 2.93 -20.67 9.60
N SER A 33 2.64 -19.59 10.32
CA SER A 33 1.48 -19.49 11.22
C SER A 33 0.16 -19.55 10.46
N ASP A 34 -0.93 -19.81 11.19
CA ASP A 34 -2.27 -19.49 10.68
C ASP A 34 -2.38 -17.99 10.29
N PRO A 35 -3.24 -17.66 9.30
CA PRO A 35 -3.43 -16.28 8.86
C PRO A 35 -4.21 -15.45 9.89
N GLU A 36 -3.61 -14.35 10.33
CA GLU A 36 -4.21 -13.38 11.25
C GLU A 36 -4.82 -12.23 10.48
N TYR A 37 -6.13 -12.00 10.63
CA TYR A 37 -6.84 -10.90 9.96
C TYR A 37 -6.40 -9.52 10.51
N VAL A 38 -5.91 -8.67 9.62
CA VAL A 38 -5.40 -7.32 9.90
C VAL A 38 -6.52 -6.28 9.82
N GLY A 39 -7.41 -6.41 8.83
CA GLY A 39 -8.40 -5.39 8.51
C GLY A 39 -8.75 -5.38 7.02
N ASN A 40 -9.39 -4.30 6.59
CA ASN A 40 -9.68 -4.08 5.18
C ASN A 40 -9.45 -2.64 4.74
N TYR A 41 -9.27 -2.45 3.44
CA TYR A 41 -9.26 -1.15 2.79
C TYR A 41 -10.05 -1.24 1.48
N ARG A 42 -10.62 -0.10 1.03
CA ARG A 42 -11.50 -0.09 -0.14
C ARG A 42 -10.79 0.39 -1.38
N PHE A 43 -11.00 -0.32 -2.49
CA PHE A 43 -10.86 0.32 -3.78
C PHE A 43 -12.01 1.29 -4.02
N GLN A 44 -11.65 2.49 -4.46
CA GLN A 44 -12.59 3.29 -5.23
C GLN A 44 -12.45 2.84 -6.69
N LEU A 45 -13.53 2.24 -7.20
CA LEU A 45 -13.71 2.08 -8.63
C LEU A 45 -14.00 3.45 -9.22
N PHE A 46 -13.15 3.93 -10.11
CA PHE A 46 -13.39 5.16 -10.84
C PHE A 46 -14.14 4.84 -12.13
N ARG A 47 -14.79 5.85 -12.71
CA ARG A 47 -15.17 5.82 -14.12
C ARG A 47 -14.27 6.81 -14.86
N ASP A 48 -13.76 6.40 -16.01
CA ASP A 48 -13.03 7.33 -16.88
C ASP A 48 -13.98 8.29 -17.60
N HIS A 49 -13.42 9.18 -18.41
CA HIS A 49 -14.15 10.05 -19.35
C HIS A 49 -15.15 9.36 -20.30
N ARG A 50 -15.10 8.03 -20.50
CA ARG A 50 -16.05 7.23 -21.30
C ARG A 50 -17.15 6.58 -20.45
N GLY A 51 -17.00 6.62 -19.13
CA GLY A 51 -17.89 5.96 -18.18
C GLY A 51 -17.48 4.52 -17.83
N ASP A 52 -16.35 4.05 -18.34
CA ASP A 52 -15.81 2.71 -18.13
C ASP A 52 -15.11 2.59 -16.77
N TYR A 53 -15.22 1.44 -16.11
CA TYR A 53 -14.63 1.24 -14.80
C TYR A 53 -13.10 1.12 -14.87
N VAL A 54 -12.41 2.04 -14.20
CA VAL A 54 -10.96 2.04 -14.03
C VAL A 54 -10.62 1.50 -12.64
N TYR A 55 -9.80 0.45 -12.63
CA TYR A 55 -9.22 -0.12 -11.42
C TYR A 55 -7.93 0.64 -11.08
N PRO A 56 -7.61 0.83 -9.78
CA PRO A 56 -6.35 1.47 -9.40
C PRO A 56 -5.14 0.60 -9.81
N ASP A 57 -4.23 1.20 -10.58
CA ASP A 57 -3.12 0.48 -11.24
C ASP A 57 -2.10 -0.14 -10.26
N THR A 58 -1.85 0.46 -9.09
CA THR A 58 -0.87 -0.06 -8.12
C THR A 58 -1.36 -0.04 -6.68
N VAL A 59 -0.98 -1.08 -5.93
CA VAL A 59 -1.01 -1.11 -4.47
C VAL A 59 0.34 -1.63 -3.97
N ASP A 60 0.97 -0.82 -3.14
CA ASP A 60 2.28 -1.05 -2.56
C ASP A 60 2.15 -1.28 -1.06
N TYR A 61 2.85 -2.29 -0.54
CA TYR A 61 2.79 -2.72 0.86
C TYR A 61 4.18 -2.72 1.48
N TYR A 62 4.28 -2.26 2.72
CA TYR A 62 5.52 -2.16 3.48
C TYR A 62 5.26 -2.67 4.91
N THR A 63 6.19 -3.42 5.47
CA THR A 63 6.11 -3.98 6.82
C THR A 63 7.29 -3.48 7.65
N SER A 64 7.11 -3.27 8.96
CA SER A 64 8.23 -3.13 9.90
C SER A 64 8.96 -4.47 10.12
N ASP A 65 10.22 -4.42 10.51
CA ASP A 65 11.09 -5.59 10.75
C ASP A 65 10.56 -6.53 11.85
N ASP A 66 9.67 -6.03 12.72
CA ASP A 66 9.00 -6.76 13.79
C ASP A 66 7.59 -7.26 13.42
N GLY A 67 7.11 -6.98 12.20
CA GLY A 67 5.81 -7.42 11.71
C GLY A 67 4.59 -6.78 12.41
N ARG A 68 4.76 -5.65 13.11
CA ARG A 68 3.70 -4.96 13.89
C ARG A 68 3.13 -3.72 13.21
N VAL A 69 3.77 -3.19 12.18
CA VAL A 69 3.30 -2.05 11.39
C VAL A 69 3.23 -2.45 9.93
N ILE A 70 2.07 -2.24 9.30
CA ILE A 70 1.87 -2.46 7.87
C ILE A 70 1.41 -1.13 7.27
N ALA A 71 2.19 -0.56 6.35
CA ALA A 71 1.83 0.62 5.60
C ALA A 71 1.42 0.23 4.16
N ILE A 72 0.36 0.85 3.65
CA ILE A 72 -0.23 0.58 2.34
C ILE A 72 -0.43 1.88 1.60
N GLN A 73 0.08 1.95 0.36
CA GLN A 73 -0.23 3.03 -0.57
C GLN A 73 -1.01 2.46 -1.75
N GLN A 74 -2.15 3.06 -2.08
CA GLN A 74 -2.97 2.71 -3.23
C GLN A 74 -3.03 3.88 -4.20
N THR A 75 -2.39 3.75 -5.36
CA THR A 75 -2.40 4.79 -6.40
C THR A 75 -3.81 4.91 -7.00
N LYS A 76 -4.38 6.11 -6.92
CA LYS A 76 -5.61 6.49 -7.62
C LYS A 76 -5.23 7.21 -8.91
N GLN A 77 -5.17 6.44 -10.00
CA GLN A 77 -4.94 7.01 -11.32
C GLN A 77 -6.27 7.48 -11.91
N PHE A 78 -6.37 8.78 -12.17
CA PHE A 78 -7.44 9.35 -12.98
C PHE A 78 -7.23 8.96 -14.45
N SER A 79 -8.29 8.95 -15.28
CA SER A 79 -8.21 8.66 -16.72
C SER A 79 -9.21 9.52 -17.51
N ILE A 80 -8.84 10.18 -18.61
CA ILE A 80 -7.62 10.02 -19.45
C ILE A 80 -6.89 11.35 -19.74
N ASP A 81 -7.27 12.42 -19.04
CA ASP A 81 -7.22 13.77 -19.64
C ASP A 81 -5.96 14.62 -19.39
N TYR A 82 -5.08 14.48 -18.39
CA TYR A 82 -5.03 13.65 -17.17
C TYR A 82 -4.97 14.58 -15.94
N GLY A 83 -5.68 14.25 -14.87
CA GLY A 83 -5.59 14.94 -13.57
C GLY A 83 -4.42 14.48 -12.69
N ARG A 84 -4.14 15.23 -11.61
CA ARG A 84 -3.09 14.93 -10.60
C ARG A 84 -3.23 13.50 -10.05
N LEU A 85 -2.10 12.78 -9.97
CA LEU A 85 -2.02 11.50 -9.27
C LEU A 85 -2.32 11.70 -7.79
N THR A 86 -3.32 10.97 -7.29
CA THR A 86 -3.61 10.91 -5.85
C THR A 86 -3.33 9.50 -5.36
N SER A 87 -3.24 9.30 -4.06
CA SER A 87 -3.26 7.96 -3.47
C SER A 87 -3.99 8.03 -2.14
N ASP A 88 -4.58 6.93 -1.70
CA ASP A 88 -4.92 6.78 -0.28
C ASP A 88 -3.77 6.01 0.39
N ALA A 89 -3.39 6.45 1.59
CA ALA A 89 -2.36 5.84 2.40
C ALA A 89 -2.95 5.39 3.75
N TYR A 90 -2.76 4.13 4.09
CA TYR A 90 -3.22 3.52 5.33
C TYR A 90 -2.05 2.92 6.09
N VAL A 91 -2.10 2.99 7.43
CA VAL A 91 -1.19 2.26 8.32
C VAL A 91 -2.01 1.43 9.28
N PHE A 92 -1.68 0.15 9.40
CA PHE A 92 -2.25 -0.78 10.37
C PHE A 92 -1.18 -1.03 11.43
N ILE A 93 -1.55 -0.87 12.72
CA ILE A 93 -0.64 -0.99 13.86
C ILE A 93 -1.16 -2.06 14.82
N LYS A 94 -0.32 -3.04 15.16
CA LYS A 94 -0.63 -4.10 16.13
C LYS A 94 -0.34 -3.63 17.55
N ASN A 95 -1.39 -3.33 18.31
CA ASN A 95 -1.29 -2.81 19.67
C ASN A 95 -0.68 -3.84 20.66
N ALA A 96 -0.52 -3.45 21.93
CA ALA A 96 0.05 -4.32 22.97
C ALA A 96 -0.84 -5.55 23.31
N GLU A 97 -2.13 -5.53 22.95
CA GLU A 97 -3.08 -6.63 23.12
C GLU A 97 -3.10 -7.58 21.90
N GLY A 98 -2.25 -7.33 20.89
CA GLY A 98 -2.23 -8.09 19.64
C GLY A 98 -3.31 -7.70 18.62
N LYS A 99 -4.11 -6.65 18.87
CA LYS A 99 -5.16 -6.19 17.96
C LYS A 99 -4.63 -5.19 16.95
N TRP A 100 -5.04 -5.34 15.69
CA TRP A 100 -4.76 -4.37 14.63
C TRP A 100 -5.67 -3.15 14.71
N ILE A 101 -5.08 -1.97 14.54
CA ILE A 101 -5.77 -0.68 14.49
C ILE A 101 -5.41 0.00 13.17
N GLN A 102 -6.43 0.36 12.38
CA GLN A 102 -6.26 1.05 11.10
C GLN A 102 -6.26 2.57 11.30
N HIS A 103 -5.29 3.24 10.69
CA HIS A 103 -5.21 4.69 10.58
C HIS A 103 -5.12 5.08 9.11
N GLN A 104 -5.98 5.98 8.67
CA GLN A 104 -5.80 6.67 7.40
C GLN A 104 -4.82 7.82 7.60
N VAL A 105 -3.74 7.85 6.81
CA VAL A 105 -2.61 8.76 7.03
C VAL A 105 -2.80 10.10 6.33
N ASN A 106 -3.42 10.09 5.15
CA ASN A 106 -3.68 11.27 4.35
C ASN A 106 -5.19 11.48 4.13
N GLN A 107 -5.61 12.72 3.90
CA GLN A 107 -7.01 13.00 3.55
C GLN A 107 -7.38 12.31 2.23
N ASN A 108 -8.63 11.88 2.09
CA ASN A 108 -9.13 11.22 0.88
C ASN A 108 -8.82 12.06 -0.38
N GLY A 109 -8.10 11.46 -1.33
CA GLY A 109 -7.74 12.15 -2.57
C GLY A 109 -6.66 13.24 -2.41
N ALA A 110 -5.89 13.23 -1.31
CA ALA A 110 -4.69 14.05 -1.21
C ALA A 110 -3.65 13.63 -2.27
N GLU A 111 -2.93 14.61 -2.81
CA GLU A 111 -1.70 14.36 -3.57
C GLU A 111 -0.63 13.84 -2.63
N VAL A 112 -0.14 12.64 -2.93
CA VAL A 112 0.98 11.98 -2.25
C VAL A 112 1.87 11.39 -3.33
N MET A 113 3.19 11.47 -3.10
CA MET A 113 4.19 11.01 -4.06
C MET A 113 4.11 9.49 -4.18
N ARG A 114 4.40 8.94 -5.36
CA ARG A 114 4.21 7.50 -5.67
C ARG A 114 5.01 6.53 -4.79
N ASN A 115 6.07 6.99 -4.12
CA ASN A 115 7.00 6.12 -3.40
C ASN A 115 6.96 6.42 -1.89
N MET A 116 6.13 5.69 -1.17
CA MET A 116 6.16 5.65 0.29
C MET A 116 7.32 4.79 0.79
N LEU A 117 7.86 5.13 1.95
CA LEU A 117 8.93 4.43 2.64
C LEU A 117 8.56 4.29 4.11
N LEU A 118 8.63 3.07 4.63
CA LEU A 118 8.47 2.76 6.05
C LEU A 118 9.87 2.50 6.64
N CYS A 119 10.21 3.11 7.78
CA CYS A 119 11.41 2.73 8.51
C CYS A 119 11.25 1.31 9.11
N GLY A 120 12.34 0.54 9.19
CA GLY A 120 12.29 -0.85 9.71
C GLY A 120 11.72 -0.95 11.14
N ASP A 121 11.90 0.07 11.98
CA ASP A 121 11.29 0.16 13.30
C ASP A 121 9.78 0.48 13.32
N GLY A 122 9.16 0.68 12.15
CA GLY A 122 7.76 1.05 11.97
C GLY A 122 7.38 2.46 12.44
N THR A 123 8.32 3.24 12.99
CA THR A 123 8.00 4.51 13.70
C THR A 123 7.77 5.70 12.77
N LYS A 124 8.22 5.62 11.52
CA LYS A 124 8.22 6.72 10.56
C LYS A 124 7.80 6.26 9.18
N LEU A 125 6.94 7.08 8.58
CA LEU A 125 6.51 6.98 7.20
C LEU A 125 6.98 8.22 6.45
N LEU A 126 7.59 8.03 5.28
CA LEU A 126 8.15 9.08 4.45
C LEU A 126 7.63 8.93 3.02
N TRP A 127 7.53 10.04 2.28
CA TRP A 127 7.27 10.04 0.85
C TRP A 127 8.51 10.52 0.11
N SER A 128 8.99 9.71 -0.82
CA SER A 128 10.11 10.06 -1.70
C SER A 128 9.60 10.79 -2.94
N PRO A 129 10.13 11.97 -3.28
CA PRO A 129 9.80 12.69 -4.51
C PRO A 129 10.41 12.03 -5.75
N LEU A 130 11.39 11.15 -5.58
CA LEU A 130 12.06 10.47 -6.69
C LEU A 130 11.15 9.38 -7.26
N GLN A 131 10.82 9.47 -8.54
CA GLN A 131 10.36 8.31 -9.31
C GLN A 131 11.51 7.31 -9.40
N ILE A 132 11.55 6.32 -8.51
CA ILE A 132 12.34 5.11 -8.71
C ILE A 132 11.67 4.36 -9.86
N ASN A 133 12.14 4.63 -11.08
CA ASN A 133 11.65 3.99 -12.29
C ASN A 133 12.14 2.52 -12.26
N PRO A 134 11.26 1.51 -12.06
CA PRO A 134 11.70 0.12 -11.86
C PRO A 134 12.28 -0.51 -13.13
N THR A 135 12.00 0.10 -14.29
CA THR A 135 12.63 -0.19 -15.57
C THR A 135 13.69 0.88 -15.85
N GLY A 136 14.97 0.48 -15.78
CA GLY A 136 16.11 1.41 -15.76
C GLY A 136 16.33 2.22 -17.03
N VAL A 137 15.65 3.37 -17.15
CA VAL A 137 16.03 4.48 -18.04
C VAL A 137 16.11 5.76 -17.20
N PRO A 138 17.31 6.34 -17.00
CA PRO A 138 17.44 7.59 -16.27
C PRO A 138 17.00 8.77 -17.15
N HIS A 139 15.93 9.45 -16.75
CA HIS A 139 15.62 10.77 -17.30
C HIS A 139 16.56 11.81 -16.71
N TYR A 140 17.70 12.01 -17.37
CA TYR A 140 18.45 13.26 -17.26
C TYR A 140 17.63 14.38 -17.90
N SER A 141 16.85 15.11 -17.11
CA SER A 141 16.45 16.47 -17.46
C SER A 141 17.57 17.42 -17.07
N GLU A 142 18.11 18.13 -18.06
CA GLU A 142 19.34 18.93 -17.95
C GLU A 142 19.31 19.97 -16.83
N MET A 143 20.48 20.21 -16.22
CA MET A 143 20.74 21.44 -15.48
C MET A 143 20.75 22.63 -16.46
N LYS A 144 20.08 23.71 -16.10
CA LYS A 144 20.32 25.07 -16.60
C LYS A 144 20.26 26.05 -15.43
#